data_AF-A0A225VMA8-F1
#
_entry.id   AF-A0A225VMA8-F1
#
_cell.length_a   1.000
_cell.length_b   1.000
_cell.length_c   1.000
_cell.angle_alpha   90.00
_cell.angle_beta   90.00
_cell.angle_gamma   90.00
#
_symmetry.space_group_name_H-M   'P 1'
#
loop_
_entity.id
_entity.type
_entity.pdbx_description
1 polymer ?
#
loop_
_entity_poly.entity_id
_entity_poly.type
_entity_poly.pdbx_seq_one_letter_code
_entity_poly.pdbx_strand_id
1 'polypeptide(L)'
;MDIFVKRMPVTTGNTDTATNIWLVEGSQTLLHLEFMMVDFHARLNGTIFLYSMDRCNTGRSTMLDCSASQATTTGSDRRNDIDVTEVVACAKAFGRKYKNLAAFSITSAATDVKVLISEYPNGADMIVYGVSYGSTLVEHLMHLDPPTVTGYVLDATTTKSSQDTFAYFSTWETDFG
;
A
#
# COMPACT_ATOMS: atom_id res chain seq x y z
N MET A 1 8.48 4.62 12.44
CA MET A 1 7.56 3.55 12.02
C MET A 1 8.36 2.64 11.14
N ASP A 2 8.18 1.35 11.30
CA ASP A 2 8.89 0.34 10.51
C ASP A 2 8.01 -0.08 9.34
N ILE A 3 8.63 -0.16 8.15
CA ILE A 3 8.00 -0.57 6.90
C ILE A 3 8.68 -1.83 6.40
N PHE A 4 7.88 -2.87 6.20
CA PHE A 4 8.35 -4.10 5.58
C PHE A 4 8.31 -3.94 4.05
N VAL A 5 9.45 -4.20 3.41
CA VAL A 5 9.61 -4.17 1.95
C VAL A 5 10.01 -5.56 1.47
N LYS A 6 9.39 -6.01 0.39
CA LYS A 6 9.75 -7.23 -0.34
C LYS A 6 10.27 -6.88 -1.71
N ARG A 7 11.34 -7.57 -2.12
CA ARG A 7 11.96 -7.44 -3.43
C ARG A 7 12.08 -8.81 -4.08
N MET A 8 11.70 -8.91 -5.35
CA MET A 8 11.99 -10.04 -6.20
C MET A 8 13.07 -9.61 -7.21
N PRO A 9 14.27 -10.21 -7.16
CA PRO A 9 15.38 -9.79 -7.99
C PRO A 9 15.22 -10.27 -9.45
N VAL A 10 15.88 -9.56 -10.35
CA VAL A 10 16.16 -10.03 -11.72
C VAL A 10 16.91 -11.36 -11.64
N THR A 11 16.45 -12.36 -12.37
CA THR A 11 17.10 -13.67 -12.50
C THR A 11 17.65 -13.91 -13.90
N THR A 12 17.36 -13.03 -14.86
CA THR A 12 17.78 -13.17 -16.26
C THR A 12 18.04 -11.79 -16.85
N GLY A 13 19.18 -11.60 -17.51
CA GLY A 13 19.57 -10.31 -18.11
C GLY A 13 20.47 -9.45 -17.22
N ASN A 14 20.66 -8.20 -17.61
CA ASN A 14 21.53 -7.24 -16.92
C ASN A 14 20.75 -6.44 -15.87
N THR A 15 21.22 -6.46 -14.62
CA THR A 15 20.63 -5.73 -13.50
C THR A 15 20.69 -4.21 -13.65
N ASP A 16 21.68 -3.69 -14.36
CA ASP A 16 21.90 -2.24 -14.49
C ASP A 16 20.90 -1.57 -15.46
N THR A 17 20.30 -2.37 -16.34
CA THR A 17 19.33 -1.90 -17.35
C THR A 17 17.92 -2.45 -17.12
N ALA A 18 17.73 -3.26 -16.08
CA ALA A 18 16.45 -3.90 -15.79
C ALA A 18 15.44 -2.89 -15.25
N THR A 19 14.25 -2.85 -15.83
CA THR A 19 13.13 -2.04 -15.34
C THR A 19 12.74 -2.45 -13.92
N ASN A 20 12.41 -1.45 -13.12
CA ASN A 20 11.90 -1.60 -11.76
C ASN A 20 10.40 -1.40 -11.77
N ILE A 21 9.66 -2.29 -11.12
CA ILE A 21 8.23 -2.18 -10.94
C ILE A 21 7.92 -2.20 -9.44
N TRP A 22 7.31 -1.12 -8.95
CA TRP A 22 6.75 -1.03 -7.60
C TRP A 22 5.28 -1.37 -7.64
N LEU A 23 4.92 -2.52 -7.07
CA LEU A 23 3.53 -2.92 -6.89
C LEU A 23 3.00 -2.33 -5.59
N VAL A 24 1.91 -1.58 -5.69
CA VAL A 24 1.24 -0.89 -4.60
C VAL A 24 -0.22 -1.35 -4.56
N GLU A 25 -0.61 -2.04 -3.50
CA GLU A 25 -1.98 -2.50 -3.29
C GLU A 25 -2.58 -1.90 -2.03
N GLY A 26 -3.90 -1.79 -2.03
CA GLY A 26 -4.66 -1.25 -0.91
C GLY A 26 -5.31 -2.23 0.05
N SER A 27 -5.36 -3.52 -0.27
CA SER A 27 -5.90 -4.53 0.64
C SER A 27 -4.98 -4.79 1.84
N GLN A 28 -5.55 -5.33 2.92
CA GLN A 28 -4.87 -5.51 4.21
C GLN A 28 -3.82 -6.63 4.21
N THR A 29 -3.68 -7.39 3.12
CA THR A 29 -2.84 -8.59 3.06
C THR A 29 -1.96 -8.63 1.82
N LEU A 30 -0.64 -8.70 2.01
CA LEU A 30 0.35 -8.85 0.94
C LEU A 30 0.28 -10.17 0.16
N LEU A 31 -0.60 -11.12 0.53
CA LEU A 31 -0.70 -12.38 -0.22
C LEU A 31 -1.03 -12.12 -1.69
N HIS A 32 -1.90 -11.16 -1.98
CA HIS A 32 -2.26 -10.84 -3.36
C HIS A 32 -1.08 -10.22 -4.13
N LEU A 33 -0.39 -9.22 -3.57
CA LEU A 33 0.83 -8.68 -4.17
C LEU A 33 1.93 -9.73 -4.36
N GLU A 34 2.14 -10.64 -3.43
CA GLU A 34 3.15 -11.69 -3.59
C GLU A 34 2.84 -12.63 -4.75
N PHE A 35 1.56 -12.97 -4.98
CA PHE A 35 1.15 -13.71 -6.18
C PHE A 35 1.36 -12.90 -7.46
N MET A 36 1.02 -11.60 -7.46
CA MET A 36 1.28 -10.73 -8.61
C MET A 36 2.77 -10.61 -8.93
N MET A 37 3.63 -10.50 -7.91
CA MET A 37 5.08 -10.48 -8.12
C MET A 37 5.56 -11.75 -8.82
N VAL A 38 5.11 -12.93 -8.35
CA VAL A 38 5.50 -14.21 -8.97
C VAL A 38 4.99 -14.32 -10.41
N ASP A 39 3.73 -13.95 -10.66
CA ASP A 39 3.14 -14.00 -12.01
C ASP A 39 3.82 -13.02 -12.97
N PHE A 40 4.08 -11.78 -12.55
CA PHE A 40 4.79 -10.78 -13.36
C PHE A 40 6.22 -11.24 -13.66
N HIS A 41 6.92 -11.73 -12.64
CA HIS A 41 8.29 -12.23 -12.80
C HIS A 41 8.34 -13.39 -13.80
N ALA A 42 7.41 -14.34 -13.70
CA ALA A 42 7.32 -15.46 -14.64
C ALA A 42 6.99 -14.99 -16.07
N ARG A 43 5.98 -14.12 -16.25
CA ARG A 43 5.55 -13.63 -17.57
C ARG A 43 6.59 -12.76 -18.26
N LEU A 44 7.42 -12.06 -17.48
CA LEU A 44 8.49 -11.21 -17.98
C LEU A 44 9.85 -11.91 -17.93
N ASN A 45 9.85 -13.25 -17.84
CA ASN A 45 11.05 -14.10 -17.88
C ASN A 45 12.14 -13.69 -16.89
N GLY A 46 11.75 -13.17 -15.72
CA GLY A 46 12.66 -12.75 -14.66
C GLY A 46 13.59 -11.60 -15.02
N THR A 47 13.23 -10.77 -15.99
CA THR A 47 14.05 -9.66 -16.51
C THR A 47 13.86 -8.32 -15.79
N ILE A 48 12.95 -8.26 -14.82
CA ILE A 48 12.60 -7.04 -14.09
C ILE A 48 12.87 -7.18 -12.59
N PHE A 49 13.07 -6.04 -11.92
CA PHE A 49 12.97 -5.97 -10.47
C PHE A 49 11.54 -5.69 -10.06
N LEU A 50 11.02 -6.47 -9.12
CA LEU A 50 9.71 -6.21 -8.51
C LEU A 50 9.88 -5.84 -7.05
N TYR A 51 9.17 -4.80 -6.63
CA TYR A 51 9.15 -4.32 -5.26
C TYR A 51 7.70 -4.24 -4.77
N SER A 52 7.52 -4.44 -3.47
CA SER A 52 6.24 -4.30 -2.78
C SER A 52 6.51 -3.93 -1.32
N MET A 53 5.56 -3.28 -0.67
CA MET A 53 5.66 -2.95 0.76
C MET A 53 4.33 -3.17 1.48
N ASP A 54 4.42 -3.56 2.75
CA ASP A 54 3.30 -3.44 3.67
C ASP A 54 3.14 -1.95 4.02
N ARG A 55 1.95 -1.38 3.84
CA ARG A 55 1.70 0.01 4.27
C ARG A 55 1.74 0.11 5.79
N CYS A 56 2.07 1.29 6.32
CA CYS A 56 1.76 1.61 7.72
C CYS A 56 0.27 1.34 7.98
N ASN A 57 -0.06 0.76 9.14
CA ASN A 57 -1.37 0.20 9.54
C ASN A 57 -1.57 -1.29 9.22
N THR A 58 -0.85 -1.91 8.28
CA THR A 58 -1.17 -3.27 7.80
C THR A 58 -0.01 -4.26 7.92
N GLY A 59 -0.35 -5.54 8.04
CA GLY A 59 0.57 -6.65 7.82
C GLY A 59 1.79 -6.65 8.75
N ARG A 60 2.98 -6.80 8.16
CA ARG A 60 4.28 -6.89 8.85
C ARG A 60 4.93 -5.53 9.11
N SER A 61 4.39 -4.46 8.53
CA SER A 61 4.75 -3.08 8.88
C SER A 61 4.13 -2.70 10.23
N THR A 62 4.35 -1.46 10.66
CA THR A 62 3.74 -0.95 11.90
C THR A 62 2.22 -1.01 11.83
N MET A 63 1.62 -2.07 12.36
CA MET A 63 0.18 -2.31 12.38
C MET A 63 -0.51 -1.39 13.40
N LEU A 64 -1.65 -0.80 13.02
CA LEU A 64 -2.46 0.02 13.92
C LEU A 64 -3.41 -0.89 14.71
N ASP A 65 -2.84 -1.64 15.64
CA ASP A 65 -3.60 -2.60 16.46
C ASP A 65 -4.19 -1.92 17.71
N CYS A 66 -5.50 -2.07 17.89
CA CYS A 66 -6.17 -1.69 19.13
C CYS A 66 -6.06 -2.81 20.16
N SER A 67 -4.98 -2.80 20.94
CA SER A 67 -4.77 -3.74 22.06
C SER A 67 -5.82 -3.65 23.19
N ALA A 68 -6.71 -2.65 23.14
CA ALA A 68 -7.82 -2.47 24.08
C ALA A 68 -9.13 -3.10 23.58
N SER A 69 -9.17 -3.59 22.34
CA SER A 69 -10.30 -4.31 21.78
C SER A 69 -10.13 -5.80 22.07
N GLN A 70 -11.20 -6.44 22.55
CA GLN A 70 -11.23 -7.90 22.62
C GLN A 70 -11.17 -8.52 21.22
N ALA A 71 -11.43 -7.76 20.16
CA ALA A 71 -11.39 -8.25 18.79
C ALA A 71 -10.00 -8.77 18.38
N THR A 72 -8.92 -8.17 18.89
CA THR A 72 -7.55 -8.58 18.54
C THR A 72 -6.94 -9.56 19.55
N THR A 73 -7.71 -10.02 20.55
CA THR A 73 -7.29 -11.04 21.52
C THR A 73 -7.70 -12.45 21.08
N THR A 74 -6.91 -13.44 21.51
CA THR A 74 -7.23 -14.86 21.28
C THR A 74 -8.52 -15.22 22.01
N GLY A 75 -9.56 -15.60 21.26
CA GLY A 75 -10.88 -15.98 21.82
C GLY A 75 -12.00 -14.96 21.57
N SER A 76 -11.78 -13.98 20.69
CA SER A 76 -12.82 -13.00 20.35
C SER A 76 -13.99 -13.63 19.58
N ASP A 77 -15.22 -13.37 20.05
CA ASP A 77 -16.44 -13.85 19.38
C ASP A 77 -16.68 -13.18 18.01
N ARG A 78 -16.01 -12.04 17.77
CA ARG A 78 -16.15 -11.21 16.56
C ARG A 78 -14.91 -11.14 15.67
N ARG A 79 -13.91 -12.00 15.88
CA ARG A 79 -12.61 -11.88 15.20
C ARG A 79 -12.08 -10.45 15.38
N ASN A 80 -11.50 -9.83 14.34
CA ASN A 80 -10.88 -8.51 14.37
C ASN A 80 -11.86 -7.31 14.32
N ASP A 81 -13.18 -7.51 14.41
CA ASP A 81 -14.14 -6.41 14.39
C ASP A 81 -14.24 -5.70 15.74
N ILE A 82 -13.87 -4.41 15.75
CA ILE A 82 -13.96 -3.52 16.92
C ILE A 82 -15.44 -3.24 17.24
N ASP A 83 -15.87 -3.50 18.48
CA ASP A 83 -17.21 -3.11 18.92
C ASP A 83 -17.29 -1.58 19.14
N VAL A 84 -18.45 -0.98 18.87
CA VAL A 84 -18.66 0.48 19.05
C VAL A 84 -18.30 0.95 20.47
N THR A 85 -18.48 0.11 21.48
CA THR A 85 -18.14 0.39 22.88
C THR A 85 -16.63 0.44 23.12
N GLU A 86 -15.83 -0.18 22.25
CA GLU A 86 -14.36 -0.23 22.35
C GLU A 86 -13.69 0.94 21.62
N VAL A 87 -14.38 1.61 20.69
CA VAL A 87 -13.82 2.68 19.83
C VAL A 87 -13.16 3.79 20.65
N VAL A 88 -13.78 4.23 21.74
CA VAL A 88 -13.21 5.30 22.61
C VAL A 88 -11.95 4.80 23.32
N ALA A 89 -11.92 3.54 23.75
CA ALA A 89 -10.75 2.95 24.37
C ALA A 89 -9.61 2.79 23.36
N CYS A 90 -9.93 2.37 22.13
CA CYS A 90 -8.99 2.30 21.01
C CYS A 90 -8.38 3.66 20.67
N ALA A 91 -9.20 4.71 20.51
CA ALA A 91 -8.72 6.05 20.23
C ALA A 91 -7.75 6.56 21.32
N LYS A 92 -8.07 6.32 22.60
CA LYS A 92 -7.19 6.66 23.72
C LYS A 92 -5.91 5.81 23.76
N ALA A 93 -5.99 4.53 23.38
CA ALA A 93 -4.81 3.66 23.28
C ALA A 93 -3.88 4.14 22.16
N PHE A 94 -4.43 4.47 20.99
CA PHE A 94 -3.69 5.03 19.87
C PHE A 94 -3.02 6.36 20.21
N GLY A 95 -3.73 7.30 20.84
CA GLY A 95 -3.15 8.58 21.26
C GLY A 95 -2.04 8.45 22.31
N ARG A 96 -2.04 7.38 23.11
CA ARG A 96 -0.95 7.08 24.07
C ARG A 96 0.23 6.40 23.39
N LYS A 97 -0.01 5.49 22.45
CA LYS A 97 1.02 4.70 21.76
C LYS A 97 1.73 5.50 20.67
N TYR A 98 0.98 6.28 19.90
CA TYR A 98 1.50 7.03 18.76
C TYR A 98 1.42 8.53 19.04
N LYS A 99 2.58 9.20 18.98
CA LYS A 99 2.68 10.66 19.18
C LYS A 99 2.02 11.46 18.07
N ASN A 100 1.91 10.89 16.87
CA ASN A 100 1.32 11.53 15.70
C ASN A 100 0.52 10.51 14.88
N LEU A 101 -0.82 10.56 14.96
CA LEU A 101 -1.70 9.68 14.19
C LEU A 101 -1.78 10.07 12.70
N ALA A 102 -1.40 11.29 12.33
CA ALA A 102 -1.34 11.69 10.93
C ALA A 102 -0.31 10.85 10.13
N ALA A 103 0.63 10.20 10.81
CA ALA A 103 1.58 9.26 10.20
C ALA A 103 0.90 8.04 9.55
N PHE A 104 -0.36 7.75 9.89
CA PHE A 104 -1.16 6.69 9.23
C PHE A 104 -2.03 7.20 8.09
N SER A 105 -1.87 8.47 7.67
CA SER A 105 -2.61 9.05 6.56
C SER A 105 -2.16 8.51 5.19
N ILE A 106 -3.02 8.63 4.18
CA ILE A 106 -2.68 8.29 2.80
C ILE A 106 -1.52 9.16 2.27
N THR A 107 -1.43 10.42 2.69
CA THR A 107 -0.33 11.31 2.34
C THR A 107 1.00 10.82 2.92
N SER A 108 1.00 10.36 4.18
CA SER A 108 2.18 9.74 4.79
C SER A 108 2.57 8.46 4.07
N ALA A 109 1.60 7.60 3.74
CA ALA A 109 1.87 6.39 2.95
C ALA A 109 2.45 6.71 1.56
N ALA A 110 1.98 7.76 0.88
CA ALA A 110 2.52 8.18 -0.41
C ALA A 110 3.96 8.70 -0.26
N THR A 111 4.23 9.40 0.84
CA THR A 111 5.58 9.88 1.17
C THR A 111 6.53 8.71 1.44
N ASP A 112 6.08 7.68 2.16
CA ASP A 112 6.85 6.47 2.40
C ASP A 112 7.23 5.78 1.09
N VAL A 113 6.28 5.62 0.15
CA VAL A 113 6.56 5.06 -1.18
C VAL A 113 7.59 5.92 -1.93
N LYS A 114 7.44 7.25 -1.92
CA LYS A 114 8.40 8.17 -2.54
C LYS A 114 9.82 8.00 -1.98
N VAL A 115 9.95 7.90 -0.66
CA VAL A 115 11.24 7.70 0.01
C VAL A 115 11.83 6.34 -0.39
N LEU A 116 11.05 5.27 -0.30
CA LEU A 116 11.52 3.92 -0.61
C LEU A 116 11.94 3.74 -2.08
N ILE A 117 11.17 4.29 -3.03
CA ILE A 117 11.56 4.28 -4.45
C ILE A 117 12.95 4.93 -4.64
N SER A 118 13.26 5.97 -3.88
CA SER A 118 14.56 6.66 -3.97
C SER A 118 15.74 5.89 -3.37
N GLU A 119 15.48 4.86 -2.54
CA GLU A 119 16.52 4.02 -1.93
C GLU A 119 16.99 2.87 -2.84
N TYR A 120 16.18 2.48 -3.81
CA TYR A 120 16.47 1.37 -4.72
C TYR A 120 16.60 1.77 -6.21
N PRO A 121 17.38 2.82 -6.57
CA PRO A 121 17.62 3.13 -7.97
C PRO A 121 18.70 2.23 -8.56
N ASN A 122 18.50 1.77 -9.80
CA ASN A 122 19.57 1.24 -10.66
C ASN A 122 19.82 2.13 -11.89
N GLY A 123 19.12 3.28 -11.99
CA GLY A 123 19.22 4.20 -13.13
C GLY A 123 18.40 3.80 -14.36
N ALA A 124 17.74 2.64 -14.35
CA ALA A 124 16.78 2.23 -15.37
C ALA A 124 15.36 2.74 -15.05
N ASP A 125 14.41 2.42 -15.93
CA ASP A 125 13.01 2.80 -15.77
C ASP A 125 12.43 2.32 -14.43
N MET A 126 11.57 3.15 -13.85
CA MET A 126 10.88 2.93 -12.58
C MET A 126 9.39 3.15 -12.79
N ILE A 127 8.62 2.07 -12.76
CA ILE A 127 7.18 2.09 -12.96
C ILE A 127 6.51 1.82 -11.62
N VAL A 128 5.49 2.61 -11.28
CA VAL A 128 4.65 2.35 -10.10
C VAL A 128 3.30 1.86 -10.57
N TYR A 129 2.92 0.65 -10.14
CA TYR A 129 1.67 -0.01 -10.48
C TYR A 129 0.77 -0.03 -9.23
N GLY A 130 -0.31 0.76 -9.26
CA GLY A 130 -1.32 0.81 -8.20
C GLY A 130 -2.54 -0.04 -8.55
N VAL A 131 -2.95 -0.93 -7.65
CA VAL A 131 -4.17 -1.75 -7.78
C VAL A 131 -5.17 -1.49 -6.65
N SER A 132 -6.46 -1.36 -6.98
CA SER A 132 -7.53 -1.07 -6.02
C SER A 132 -7.24 0.22 -5.24
N TYR A 133 -7.32 0.27 -3.91
CA TYR A 133 -6.92 1.47 -3.13
C TYR A 133 -5.45 1.89 -3.40
N GLY A 134 -4.60 0.98 -3.88
CA GLY A 134 -3.28 1.32 -4.38
C GLY A 134 -3.30 2.36 -5.50
N SER A 135 -4.37 2.42 -6.30
CA SER A 135 -4.56 3.48 -7.30
C SER A 135 -4.65 4.87 -6.67
N THR A 136 -5.50 5.08 -5.66
CA THR A 136 -5.60 6.36 -4.93
C THR A 136 -4.29 6.73 -4.23
N LEU A 137 -3.55 5.74 -3.70
CA LEU A 137 -2.23 5.98 -3.13
C LEU A 137 -1.22 6.45 -4.19
N VAL A 138 -1.25 5.85 -5.39
CA VAL A 138 -0.41 6.25 -6.51
C VAL A 138 -0.81 7.63 -7.04
N GLU A 139 -2.09 8.00 -7.06
CA GLU A 139 -2.52 9.37 -7.38
C GLU A 139 -1.91 10.40 -6.42
N HIS A 140 -1.89 10.12 -5.11
CA HIS A 140 -1.22 10.98 -4.13
C HIS A 140 0.29 11.03 -4.37
N LEU A 141 0.91 9.90 -4.74
CA LEU A 141 2.34 9.85 -5.10
C LEU A 141 2.66 10.70 -6.34
N MET A 142 1.79 10.70 -7.35
CA MET A 142 1.95 11.54 -8.55
C MET A 142 1.98 13.03 -8.18
N HIS A 143 1.16 13.46 -7.22
CA HIS A 143 1.22 14.83 -6.69
C HIS A 143 2.51 15.15 -5.92
N LEU A 144 3.22 14.14 -5.41
CA LEU A 144 4.52 14.32 -4.78
C LEU A 144 5.67 14.37 -5.79
N ASP A 145 5.42 14.09 -7.07
CA ASP A 145 6.38 14.18 -8.18
C ASP A 145 7.77 13.56 -7.87
N PRO A 146 7.85 12.24 -7.60
CA PRO A 146 9.12 11.57 -7.40
C PRO A 146 9.95 11.56 -8.71
N PRO A 147 11.15 12.17 -8.74
CA PRO A 147 11.91 12.36 -9.98
C PRO A 147 12.45 11.05 -10.56
N THR A 148 12.48 9.98 -9.78
CA THR A 148 12.94 8.66 -10.18
C THR A 148 11.88 7.88 -10.94
N VAL A 149 10.60 8.24 -10.86
CA VAL A 149 9.50 7.48 -11.48
C VAL A 149 9.32 7.90 -12.94
N THR A 150 9.41 6.94 -13.83
CA THR A 150 9.28 7.14 -15.29
C THR A 150 7.87 6.83 -15.80
N GLY A 151 7.02 6.18 -15.01
CA GLY A 151 5.65 5.85 -15.40
C GLY A 151 4.77 5.35 -14.27
N TYR A 152 3.46 5.49 -14.47
CA TYR A 152 2.41 5.08 -13.53
C TYR A 152 1.37 4.21 -14.23
N VAL A 153 0.92 3.16 -13.55
CA VAL A 153 -0.23 2.34 -13.96
C VAL A 153 -1.24 2.33 -12.82
N LEU A 154 -2.50 2.66 -13.13
CA LEU A 154 -3.61 2.66 -12.18
C LEU A 154 -4.63 1.61 -12.64
N ASP A 155 -4.74 0.52 -11.88
CA ASP A 155 -5.60 -0.64 -12.17
C ASP A 155 -6.69 -0.78 -11.09
N ALA A 156 -7.93 -1.08 -11.52
CA ALA A 156 -9.13 -1.02 -10.68
C ALA A 156 -9.24 0.32 -9.92
N THR A 157 -9.25 1.42 -10.67
CA THR A 157 -9.15 2.79 -10.17
C THR A 157 -10.33 3.19 -9.29
N THR A 158 -10.04 3.70 -8.10
CA THR A 158 -11.00 4.41 -7.26
C THR A 158 -10.76 5.92 -7.40
N THR A 159 -11.65 6.63 -8.11
CA THR A 159 -11.49 8.06 -8.40
C THR A 159 -12.35 8.93 -7.48
N LYS A 160 -11.84 10.11 -7.10
CA LYS A 160 -12.66 11.20 -6.56
C LYS A 160 -13.55 11.77 -7.65
N SER A 161 -14.68 11.12 -7.95
CA SER A 161 -15.69 11.66 -8.86
C SER A 161 -16.83 12.30 -8.09
N SER A 162 -17.26 13.49 -8.52
CA SER A 162 -18.48 14.14 -8.03
C SER A 162 -19.71 13.26 -8.32
N GLN A 163 -20.66 13.26 -7.38
CA GLN A 163 -21.78 12.30 -7.22
C GLN A 163 -22.67 11.96 -8.44
N ASP A 164 -22.60 12.67 -9.56
CA ASP A 164 -23.77 12.70 -10.45
C ASP A 164 -23.75 11.78 -11.68
N THR A 165 -22.62 11.20 -12.15
CA THR A 165 -22.64 10.54 -13.48
C THR A 165 -21.70 9.34 -13.72
N PHE A 166 -21.38 8.50 -12.72
CA PHE A 166 -20.62 7.27 -12.98
C PHE A 166 -21.24 6.00 -12.39
N ALA A 167 -21.05 4.88 -13.09
CA ALA A 167 -21.47 3.57 -12.62
C ALA A 167 -20.48 3.08 -11.55
N TYR A 168 -20.91 3.10 -10.29
CA TYR A 168 -20.13 2.60 -9.18
C TYR A 168 -20.32 1.09 -9.01
N PHE A 169 -19.22 0.36 -8.79
CA PHE A 169 -19.31 -1.04 -8.35
C PHE A 169 -19.84 -1.13 -6.91
N SER A 170 -19.63 -0.09 -6.10
CA SER A 170 -20.14 0.07 -4.73
C SER A 170 -20.07 1.54 -4.28
N THR A 171 -20.69 1.92 -3.15
CA THR A 171 -20.54 3.29 -2.61
C THR A 171 -19.14 3.58 -2.06
N TRP A 172 -18.24 2.59 -2.03
CA TRP A 172 -16.88 2.72 -1.49
C TRP A 172 -16.10 3.90 -2.09
N GLU A 173 -16.25 4.12 -3.39
CA GLU A 173 -15.60 5.23 -4.11
C GLU A 173 -16.17 6.60 -3.70
N THR A 174 -17.43 6.67 -3.28
CA THR A 174 -18.04 7.89 -2.73
C THR A 174 -17.65 8.11 -1.26
N ASP A 175 -17.55 7.02 -0.49
CA ASP A 175 -17.34 7.07 0.95
C ASP A 175 -15.86 7.27 1.33
N PHE A 176 -14.93 6.80 0.49
CA PHE A 176 -13.49 6.74 0.80
C PHE A 176 -12.56 7.27 -0.30
N GLY A 177 -13.09 7.68 -1.46
CA GLY A 177 -12.35 8.26 -2.58
C GLY A 177 -11.69 9.58 -2.25
#